data_AF-A0A6L8C5S1-F1
#
_entry.id   AF-A0A6L8C5S1-F1
#
_cell.length_a   1.000
_cell.length_b   1.000
_cell.length_c   1.000
_cell.angle_alpha   90.00
_cell.angle_beta   90.00
_cell.angle_gamma   90.00
#
_symmetry.space_group_name_H-M   'P 1'
#
loop_
_entity.id
_entity.type
_entity.pdbx_description
1 polymer ?
#
loop_
_entity_poly.entity_id
_entity_poly.type
_entity_poly.pdbx_seq_one_letter_code
_entity_poly.pdbx_strand_id
1 'polypeptide(L)'
;MYDSLTRTISGTPTMVTSSPIPYMFKATDATRATDGLVFHVEFLGPVASEQGGVPESFMVHGNYPNPFSKSTRLVVDLPWPATLNVEVFDVMGRRVLSQPPVDLTAGWSQSIRLEGSALPSGLYVYQIQANSPVGIRRLAGRFLRVR
;
A
#
# COMPACT_ATOMS: atom_id res chain seq x y z
N MET A 1 6.24 13.64 -31.44
CA MET A 1 7.30 14.26 -32.28
C MET A 1 8.55 13.40 -32.13
N TYR A 2 9.19 13.00 -33.24
CA TYR A 2 10.45 12.23 -33.20
C TYR A 2 11.63 13.18 -33.07
N ASP A 3 12.55 12.87 -32.15
CA ASP A 3 13.82 13.56 -31.99
C ASP A 3 14.95 12.69 -32.57
N SER A 4 15.59 13.18 -33.63
CA SER A 4 16.65 12.48 -34.35
C SER A 4 18.00 12.48 -33.62
N LEU A 5 18.23 13.38 -32.66
CA LEU A 5 19.47 13.43 -31.87
C LEU A 5 19.46 12.37 -30.77
N THR A 6 18.31 12.19 -30.12
CA THR A 6 18.13 11.23 -29.03
C THR A 6 17.52 9.91 -29.48
N ARG A 7 17.05 9.82 -30.74
CA ARG A 7 16.29 8.68 -31.29
C ARG A 7 15.04 8.35 -30.46
N THR A 8 14.40 9.37 -29.89
CA THR A 8 13.22 9.20 -29.04
C THR A 8 11.95 9.67 -29.75
N ILE A 9 10.82 9.04 -29.43
CA ILE A 9 9.48 9.49 -29.85
C ILE A 9 8.72 9.88 -28.59
N SER A 10 8.34 11.15 -28.48
CA SER A 10 7.57 11.67 -27.34
C SER A 10 6.20 12.17 -27.81
N GLY A 11 5.15 11.90 -27.03
CA GLY A 11 3.80 12.37 -27.30
C GLY A 11 2.91 12.22 -26.06
N THR A 12 1.89 13.07 -25.96
CA THR A 12 0.87 12.97 -24.92
C THR A 12 -0.31 12.17 -25.49
N PRO A 13 -0.75 11.08 -24.85
CA PRO A 13 -1.94 10.37 -25.30
C PRO A 13 -3.17 11.28 -25.13
N THR A 14 -3.90 11.54 -26.22
CA THR A 14 -5.13 12.34 -26.23
C THR A 14 -6.39 11.54 -25.95
N MET A 15 -6.29 10.20 -25.91
CA MET A 15 -7.38 9.31 -25.51
C MET A 15 -6.88 8.35 -24.43
N VAL A 16 -7.51 8.40 -23.27
CA VAL A 16 -7.34 7.44 -22.18
C VAL A 16 -8.52 6.49 -22.25
N THR A 17 -8.26 5.21 -22.55
CA THR A 17 -9.29 4.16 -22.52
C THR A 17 -8.93 3.13 -21.45
N SER A 18 -9.94 2.54 -20.83
CA SER A 18 -9.79 1.46 -19.84
C SER A 18 -9.44 0.10 -20.47
N SER A 19 -9.45 0.00 -21.80
CA SER A 19 -9.06 -1.20 -22.55
C SER A 19 -7.64 -1.02 -23.12
N PRO A 20 -6.78 -2.07 -23.11
CA PRO A 20 -5.47 -2.00 -23.74
C PRO A 20 -5.63 -1.70 -25.24
N ILE A 21 -5.13 -0.56 -25.69
CA ILE A 21 -5.06 -0.26 -27.12
C ILE A 21 -3.66 -0.67 -27.60
N PRO A 22 -3.54 -1.54 -28.63
CA PRO A 22 -2.25 -1.83 -29.23
C PRO A 22 -1.78 -0.61 -30.04
N TYR A 23 -0.59 -0.12 -29.72
CA TYR A 23 0.10 0.90 -30.51
C TYR A 23 1.10 0.23 -31.45
N MET A 24 1.00 0.51 -32.75
CA MET A 24 1.93 -0.02 -33.75
C MET A 24 2.83 1.10 -34.27
N PHE A 25 4.13 0.98 -34.00
CA PHE A 25 5.15 1.82 -34.62
C PHE A 25 5.69 1.11 -35.85
N LYS A 26 5.75 1.81 -36.98
CA LYS A 26 6.40 1.32 -38.21
C LYS A 26 7.65 2.14 -38.46
N ALA A 27 8.80 1.47 -38.55
CA ALA A 27 10.04 2.05 -39.04
C ALA A 27 10.25 1.60 -40.48
N THR A 28 10.68 2.52 -41.35
CA THR A 28 11.03 2.18 -42.74
C THR A 28 12.44 2.68 -43.02
N ASP A 29 13.32 1.80 -43.49
CA ASP A 29 14.69 2.16 -43.85
C ASP A 29 14.74 2.78 -45.27
N ALA A 30 15.89 3.36 -45.64
CA ALA A 30 16.17 4.01 -46.92
C ALA A 30 15.94 3.10 -48.14
N THR A 31 15.91 1.79 -47.95
CA THR A 31 15.59 0.77 -48.97
C THR A 31 14.10 0.48 -49.12
N ARG A 32 13.23 1.21 -48.39
CA ARG A 32 11.77 0.98 -48.27
C ARG A 32 11.39 -0.33 -47.57
N ALA A 33 12.32 -1.02 -46.92
CA ALA A 33 12.00 -2.13 -46.03
C ALA A 33 11.32 -1.59 -44.76
N THR A 34 10.17 -2.16 -44.38
CA THR A 34 9.39 -1.74 -43.19
C THR A 34 9.44 -2.82 -42.12
N ASP A 35 9.72 -2.42 -40.88
CA ASP A 35 9.60 -3.26 -39.68
C ASP A 35 8.64 -2.62 -38.67
N GLY A 36 7.92 -3.44 -37.91
CA GLY A 36 6.83 -3.01 -37.05
C GLY A 36 6.99 -3.48 -35.61
N LEU A 37 6.85 -2.57 -34.65
CA LEU A 37 6.87 -2.88 -33.23
C LEU A 37 5.50 -2.58 -32.62
N VAL A 38 4.89 -3.60 -32.01
CA VAL A 38 3.58 -3.49 -31.33
C VAL A 38 3.80 -3.39 -29.83
N PHE A 39 3.24 -2.37 -29.20
CA PHE A 39 3.20 -2.24 -27.75
C PHE A 39 1.77 -2.27 -27.24
N HIS A 40 1.56 -3.01 -26.15
CA HIS A 40 0.37 -2.89 -25.33
C HIS A 40 0.65 -1.85 -24.26
N VAL A 41 0.01 -0.68 -24.35
CA VAL A 41 0.10 0.33 -23.31
C VAL A 41 -1.17 0.25 -22.49
N GLU A 42 -1.02 -0.23 -21.26
CA GLU A 42 -2.07 -0.16 -20.26
C GLU A 42 -1.95 1.18 -19.54
N PHE A 43 -2.90 2.07 -19.79
CA PHE A 43 -3.00 3.29 -19.00
C PHE A 43 -3.73 2.94 -17.70
N LEU A 44 -2.96 2.65 -16.65
CA LEU A 44 -3.48 2.77 -15.29
C LEU A 44 -3.74 4.27 -15.10
N GLY A 45 -4.99 4.69 -15.28
CA GLY A 45 -5.38 6.08 -15.08
C GLY A 45 -4.93 6.62 -13.72
N PRO A 46 -5.11 7.92 -13.43
CA PRO A 46 -5.16 8.31 -12.04
C PRO A 46 -6.17 7.36 -11.38
N VAL A 47 -5.70 6.59 -10.40
CA VAL A 47 -6.56 5.74 -9.58
C VAL A 47 -7.39 6.72 -8.76
N ALA A 48 -8.40 7.31 -9.37
CA ALA A 48 -9.56 7.82 -8.67
C ALA A 48 -10.20 6.56 -8.10
N SER A 49 -9.72 6.16 -6.92
CA SER A 49 -10.42 5.18 -6.13
C SER A 49 -11.81 5.74 -5.91
N GLU A 50 -12.81 5.20 -6.59
CA GLU A 50 -14.18 5.23 -6.09
C GLU A 50 -14.28 4.37 -4.82
N GLN A 51 -13.45 4.64 -3.81
CA GLN A 51 -13.73 4.22 -2.44
C GLN A 51 -14.68 5.26 -1.84
N GLY A 52 -15.84 5.44 -2.47
CA GLY A 52 -16.94 6.27 -1.98
C GLY A 52 -17.72 5.60 -0.85
N GLY A 53 -17.04 4.84 0.02
CA GLY A 53 -17.66 4.02 1.06
C GLY A 53 -16.65 3.58 2.12
N VAL A 54 -17.15 3.03 3.21
CA VAL A 54 -16.32 2.42 4.26
C VAL A 54 -15.95 0.98 3.88
N PRO A 55 -14.84 0.42 4.39
CA PRO A 55 -14.53 -1.00 4.25
C PRO A 55 -15.68 -1.90 4.69
N GLU A 56 -15.80 -3.08 4.11
CA GLU A 56 -16.82 -4.07 4.52
C GLU A 56 -16.41 -4.82 5.81
N SER A 57 -15.11 -4.91 6.09
CA SER A 57 -14.60 -5.66 7.22
C SER A 57 -13.34 -5.04 7.83
N PHE A 58 -13.10 -5.36 9.10
CA PHE A 58 -11.87 -4.94 9.78
C PHE A 58 -10.69 -5.77 9.27
N MET A 59 -9.68 -5.11 8.71
CA MET A 59 -8.47 -5.74 8.19
C MET A 59 -7.21 -5.02 8.69
N VAL A 60 -6.11 -5.78 8.79
CA VAL A 60 -4.78 -5.25 9.07
C VAL A 60 -3.88 -5.59 7.89
N HIS A 61 -3.38 -4.57 7.20
CA HIS A 61 -2.52 -4.71 6.02
C HIS A 61 -1.05 -4.95 6.36
N GLY A 62 -0.71 -4.85 7.64
CA GLY A 62 0.65 -5.01 8.13
C GLY A 62 1.22 -3.69 8.62
N ASN A 63 2.55 -3.67 8.74
CA ASN A 63 3.28 -2.50 9.17
C ASN A 63 4.27 -2.05 8.08
N TYR A 64 4.36 -0.73 7.87
CA TYR A 64 5.34 -0.16 6.96
C TYR A 64 6.04 1.05 7.59
N PRO A 65 7.38 1.13 7.54
CA PRO A 65 8.30 0.12 6.98
C PRO A 65 8.42 -1.13 7.86
N ASN A 66 8.74 -2.28 7.24
CA ASN A 66 9.12 -3.53 7.89
C ASN A 66 10.24 -4.21 7.07
N PRO A 67 11.47 -4.33 7.58
CA PRO A 67 11.93 -3.98 8.92
C PRO A 67 11.96 -2.46 9.20
N PHE A 68 12.00 -2.05 10.48
CA PHE A 68 12.14 -0.64 10.89
C PHE A 68 13.11 -0.43 12.05
N SER A 69 13.63 0.80 12.20
CA SER A 69 14.60 1.15 13.25
C SER A 69 13.98 1.78 14.50
N LYS A 70 13.23 2.87 14.32
CA LYS A 70 12.62 3.66 15.43
C LYS A 70 11.12 3.46 15.54
N SER A 71 10.41 3.64 14.44
CA SER A 71 8.95 3.59 14.38
C SER A 71 8.47 2.97 13.07
N THR A 72 7.28 2.39 13.10
CA THR A 72 6.55 1.90 11.92
C THR A 72 5.10 2.38 11.99
N ARG A 73 4.34 2.21 10.92
CA ARG A 73 2.89 2.47 10.92
C ARG A 73 2.15 1.17 10.65
N LEU A 74 1.17 0.86 11.50
CA LEU A 74 0.21 -0.21 11.29
C LEU A 74 -0.92 0.33 10.43
N VAL A 75 -1.19 -0.31 9.30
CA VAL A 75 -2.24 0.11 8.36
C VAL A 75 -3.44 -0.80 8.53
N VAL A 76 -4.61 -0.22 8.74
CA VAL A 76 -5.85 -0.93 9.04
C VAL A 76 -7.02 -0.36 8.25
N ASP A 77 -7.97 -1.22 7.90
CA ASP A 77 -9.27 -0.84 7.35
C ASP A 77 -10.32 -0.96 8.44
N LEU A 78 -11.14 0.07 8.62
CA LEU A 78 -12.20 0.10 9.64
C LEU A 78 -13.58 0.26 9.00
N PRO A 79 -14.48 -0.74 9.12
CA PRO A 79 -15.86 -0.63 8.63
C PRO A 79 -16.73 0.30 9.50
N TRP A 80 -16.31 0.57 10.73
CA TRP A 80 -17.03 1.37 11.72
C TRP A 80 -16.05 2.12 12.63
N PRO A 81 -16.48 3.23 13.26
CA PRO A 81 -15.69 3.89 14.28
C PRO A 81 -15.33 2.92 15.41
N ALA A 82 -14.08 2.94 15.85
CA ALA A 82 -13.58 2.02 16.86
C ALA A 82 -12.41 2.62 17.66
N THR A 83 -12.30 2.19 18.92
CA THR A 83 -11.11 2.40 19.75
C THR A 83 -10.15 1.24 19.52
N LEU A 84 -8.99 1.52 18.95
CA LEU A 84 -7.95 0.54 18.69
C LEU A 84 -6.97 0.44 19.86
N ASN A 85 -6.77 -0.78 20.34
CA ASN A 85 -5.75 -1.13 21.33
C ASN A 85 -4.68 -1.96 20.67
N VAL A 86 -3.42 -1.55 20.79
CA VAL A 86 -2.28 -2.23 20.20
C VAL A 86 -1.34 -2.72 21.29
N GLU A 87 -1.13 -4.02 21.34
CA GLU A 87 -0.17 -4.67 22.22
C GLU A 87 0.90 -5.39 21.40
N VAL A 88 2.13 -5.40 21.89
CA VAL A 88 3.27 -6.07 21.26
C VAL A 88 3.86 -7.08 22.22
N PHE A 89 4.19 -8.25 21.68
CA PHE A 89 4.72 -9.40 22.38
C PHE A 89 6.05 -9.83 21.76
N ASP A 90 6.96 -10.32 22.61
CA ASP A 90 8.15 -11.02 22.14
C ASP A 90 7.81 -12.48 21.72
N VAL A 91 8.81 -13.19 21.21
CA VAL A 91 8.66 -14.60 20.77
C VAL A 91 8.34 -15.57 21.92
N MET A 92 8.52 -15.15 23.18
CA MET A 92 8.15 -15.91 24.37
C MET A 92 6.72 -15.59 24.85
N GLY A 93 5.99 -14.72 24.13
CA GLY A 93 4.63 -14.30 24.48
C GLY A 93 4.58 -13.26 25.60
N ARG A 94 5.71 -12.66 26.00
CA ARG A 94 5.70 -11.59 27.01
C ARG A 94 5.31 -10.28 26.35
N ARG A 95 4.35 -9.56 26.95
CA ARG A 95 3.97 -8.23 26.49
C ARG A 95 5.11 -7.25 26.77
N VAL A 96 5.67 -6.67 25.72
CA VAL A 96 6.83 -5.76 25.77
C VAL A 96 6.47 -4.31 25.49
N LEU A 97 5.32 -4.05 24.85
CA LEU A 97 4.83 -2.71 24.57
C LEU A 97 3.29 -2.73 24.58
N SER A 98 2.68 -1.68 25.14
CA SER A 98 1.27 -1.39 25.00
C SER A 98 1.14 0.07 24.56
N GLN A 99 0.44 0.32 23.47
CA GLN A 99 0.15 1.69 23.06
C GLN A 99 -1.07 2.22 23.81
N PRO A 100 -1.15 3.54 24.03
CA PRO A 100 -2.39 4.18 24.42
C PRO A 100 -3.51 3.85 23.41
N PRO A 101 -4.75 3.67 23.87
CA PRO A 101 -5.88 3.47 22.96
C PRO A 101 -6.02 4.64 21.98
N VAL A 102 -6.38 4.35 20.73
CA VAL A 102 -6.55 5.35 19.68
C VAL A 102 -7.96 5.24 19.11
N ASP A 103 -8.74 6.32 19.20
CA ASP A 103 -10.06 6.40 18.58
C ASP A 103 -9.92 6.79 17.10
N LEU A 104 -10.53 5.99 16.23
CA LEU A 104 -10.54 6.22 14.79
C LEU A 104 -11.97 6.12 14.25
N THR A 105 -12.27 6.91 13.24
CA THR A 105 -13.50 6.79 12.45
C THR A 105 -13.41 5.62 11.47
N ALA A 106 -14.54 5.22 10.90
CA ALA A 106 -14.56 4.29 9.78
C ALA A 106 -13.78 4.86 8.58
N GLY A 107 -13.08 4.00 7.84
CA GLY A 107 -12.30 4.42 6.68
C GLY A 107 -11.28 3.38 6.24
N TRP A 108 -10.82 3.54 5.01
CA TRP A 108 -9.76 2.75 4.41
C TRP A 108 -8.39 3.22 4.88
N SER A 109 -7.44 2.29 4.96
CA SER A 109 -6.00 2.53 5.13
C SER A 109 -5.65 3.51 6.26
N GLN A 110 -6.39 3.45 7.36
CA GLN A 110 -6.11 4.22 8.56
C GLN A 110 -4.78 3.77 9.15
N SER A 111 -3.97 4.72 9.62
CA SER A 111 -2.61 4.43 10.08
C SER A 111 -2.41 4.75 11.55
N ILE A 112 -1.89 3.79 12.32
CA ILE A 112 -1.47 4.00 13.70
C ILE A 112 0.06 3.95 13.76
N ARG A 113 0.68 4.95 14.37
CA ARG A 113 2.11 4.98 14.57
C ARG A 113 2.50 4.12 15.76
N LEU A 114 3.40 3.15 15.53
CA LEU A 114 3.99 2.30 16.56
C LEU A 114 5.44 2.73 16.83
N GLU A 115 5.72 3.13 18.06
CA GLU A 115 7.07 3.45 18.54
C GLU A 115 7.73 2.19 19.11
N GLY A 116 8.85 1.78 18.50
CA GLY A 116 9.62 0.59 18.90
C GLY A 116 11.06 0.91 19.29
N SER A 117 11.39 2.19 19.51
CA SER A 117 12.76 2.64 19.81
C SER A 117 13.36 1.99 21.05
N ALA A 118 12.53 1.71 22.07
CA ALA A 118 12.91 1.03 23.30
C ALA A 118 13.07 -0.50 23.15
N LEU A 119 12.59 -1.09 22.06
CA LEU A 119 12.68 -2.53 21.83
C LEU A 119 14.08 -2.91 21.33
N PRO A 120 14.67 -4.04 21.76
CA PRO A 120 15.85 -4.63 21.12
C PRO A 120 15.56 -5.10 19.69
N SER A 121 16.60 -5.30 18.88
CA SER A 121 16.41 -5.89 17.54
C SER A 121 15.90 -7.31 17.65
N GLY A 122 14.92 -7.68 16.83
CA GLY A 122 14.29 -8.98 16.91
C GLY A 122 12.93 -9.04 16.23
N LEU A 123 12.35 -10.24 16.25
CA LEU A 123 11.01 -10.53 15.77
C LEU A 123 10.00 -10.28 16.89
N TYR A 124 8.91 -9.62 16.56
CA TYR A 124 7.81 -9.33 17.47
C TYR A 124 6.47 -9.66 16.83
N VAL A 125 5.50 -9.99 17.67
CA VAL A 125 4.10 -10.17 17.28
C VAL A 125 3.32 -9.00 17.88
N TYR A 126 2.48 -8.37 17.08
CA TYR A 126 1.54 -7.37 17.59
C TYR A 126 0.12 -7.89 17.47
N GLN A 127 -0.73 -7.45 18.39
CA GLN A 127 -2.17 -7.67 18.38
C GLN A 127 -2.87 -6.32 18.34
N ILE A 128 -3.82 -6.19 17.43
CA ILE A 128 -4.71 -5.03 17.32
C ILE A 128 -6.11 -5.48 17.70
N GLN A 129 -6.68 -4.87 18.73
CA GLN A 129 -8.07 -5.04 19.13
C GLN A 129 -8.87 -3.79 18.76
N ALA A 130 -9.86 -3.95 17.88
CA ALA A 130 -10.84 -2.94 17.55
C ALA A 130 -12.08 -3.10 18.43
N ASN A 131 -12.32 -2.15 19.32
CA ASN A 131 -13.55 -2.06 20.11
C ASN A 131 -14.51 -1.10 19.43
N SER A 132 -15.63 -1.62 18.94
CA SER A 132 -16.67 -0.83 18.29
C SER A 132 -18.02 -1.08 18.98
N PRO A 133 -19.03 -0.21 18.77
CA PRO A 133 -20.39 -0.45 19.26
C PRO A 133 -20.98 -1.77 18.77
N VAL A 134 -20.52 -2.26 17.61
CA VAL A 134 -20.97 -3.50 16.96
C VAL A 134 -20.25 -4.75 17.48
N GLY A 135 -19.22 -4.58 18.30
CA GLY A 135 -18.48 -5.67 18.93
C GLY A 135 -16.97 -5.46 18.94
N ILE A 136 -16.28 -6.48 19.44
CA ILE A 136 -14.82 -6.51 19.57
C ILE A 136 -14.25 -7.44 18.49
N ARG A 137 -13.30 -6.93 17.70
CA ARG A 137 -12.51 -7.74 16.75
C ARG A 137 -11.04 -7.67 17.10
N ARG A 138 -10.33 -8.81 16.96
CA ARG A 138 -8.89 -8.89 17.18
C ARG A 138 -8.21 -9.48 15.97
N LEU A 139 -7.13 -8.85 15.54
CA LEU A 139 -6.23 -9.34 14.51
C LEU A 139 -4.79 -9.25 15.03
N ALA A 140 -3.91 -10.08 14.50
CA ALA A 140 -2.51 -10.10 14.88
C ALA A 140 -1.63 -10.08 13.63
N GLY A 141 -0.42 -9.56 13.80
CA GLY A 141 0.61 -9.57 12.78
C GLY A 141 1.99 -9.66 13.41
N ARG A 142 3.03 -9.56 12.58
CA ARG A 142 4.42 -9.64 13.02
C ARG A 142 5.26 -8.58 12.35
N PHE A 143 6.31 -8.14 13.03
CA PHE A 143 7.30 -7.23 12.45
C PHE A 143 8.71 -7.57 12.90
N LEU A 144 9.69 -7.13 12.10
CA LEU A 144 11.09 -7.16 12.46
C LEU A 144 11.54 -5.75 12.85
N ARG A 145 12.08 -5.61 14.06
CA ARG A 145 12.76 -4.39 14.48
C ARG A 145 14.26 -4.57 14.31
N VAL A 146 14.91 -3.59 13.70
CA VAL A 146 16.36 -3.50 13.53
C VAL A 146 16.89 -2.26 14.25
N ARG A 147 18.20 -2.15 14.52
CA ARG A 147 18.79 -1.00 15.22
C ARG A 147 19.56 -0.14 14.22
#